data_AF-A0A941VWM2-F1
#
_entry.id   AF-A0A941VWM2-F1
#
_cell.length_a   1.000
_cell.length_b   1.000
_cell.length_c   1.000
_cell.angle_alpha   90.00
_cell.angle_beta   90.00
_cell.angle_gamma   90.00
#
_symmetry.space_group_name_H-M   'P 1'
#
loop_
_entity.id
_entity.type
_entity.pdbx_description
1 polymer ?
#
loop_
_entity_poly.entity_id
_entity_poly.type
_entity_poly.pdbx_seq_one_letter_code
_entity_poly.pdbx_strand_id
1 'polypeptide(L)'
;AVMKIGPAHEELLARLAYAEGRSTGFPDDARVYQGIAWGVMNRVRLGEISAAARRQYGNGVAGVVFQPHQFNPAVSLRSPFSKDFLCPQDATRWRLAVDAAGTALRGQDNPLIQTPWEQRNGRSLVVNFYYPQSSQARGPLAPWEGSRALRFIGDPSASSGLPPAERIRFYRLAQPPGNSSAP
;
A
#
# COMPACT_ATOMS: atom_id res chain seq x y z
N ALA A 1 6.14 -0.66 34.05
CA ALA A 1 5.98 -1.17 32.68
C ALA A 1 6.11 0.01 31.72
N VAL A 2 7.08 0.00 30.81
CA VAL A 2 7.14 1.04 29.76
C VAL A 2 5.97 0.77 28.82
N MET A 3 4.97 1.66 28.81
CA MET A 3 3.94 1.62 27.78
C MET A 3 4.64 1.77 26.43
N LYS A 4 4.65 0.71 25.62
CA LYS A 4 5.03 0.80 24.20
C LYS A 4 3.89 1.55 23.50
N ILE A 5 3.85 2.86 23.65
CA ILE A 5 2.99 3.73 22.85
C ILE A 5 3.61 3.74 21.46
N GLY A 6 3.18 2.81 20.61
CA GLY A 6 3.47 2.89 19.19
C GLY A 6 2.82 4.14 18.58
N PRO A 7 3.31 4.63 17.44
CA PRO A 7 2.66 5.72 16.73
C PRO A 7 1.20 5.36 16.43
N ALA A 8 0.34 6.38 16.38
CA ALA A 8 -1.03 6.20 15.90
C ALA A 8 -1.04 5.57 14.51
N HIS A 9 -2.09 4.82 14.15
CA HIS A 9 -2.18 4.16 12.85
C HIS A 9 -2.00 5.13 11.67
N GLU A 10 -2.51 6.35 11.81
CA GLU A 10 -2.35 7.42 10.81
C GLU A 10 -0.89 7.83 10.63
N GLU A 11 -0.21 8.14 11.73
CA GLU A 11 1.21 8.49 11.68
C GLU A 11 2.05 7.34 11.12
N LEU A 12 1.77 6.10 11.53
CA LEU A 12 2.49 4.92 11.05
C LEU A 12 2.30 4.73 9.53
N LEU A 13 1.05 4.86 9.06
CA LEU A 13 0.73 4.75 7.63
C LEU A 13 1.35 5.90 6.84
N ALA A 14 1.31 7.13 7.36
CA ALA A 14 1.91 8.30 6.73
C ALA A 14 3.44 8.16 6.63
N ARG A 15 4.11 7.67 7.68
CA ARG A 15 5.56 7.39 7.65
C ARG A 15 5.91 6.35 6.58
N LEU A 16 5.10 5.29 6.48
CA LEU A 16 5.26 4.29 5.44
C LEU A 16 5.08 4.91 4.05
N ALA A 17 3.97 5.62 3.82
CA ALA A 17 3.68 6.25 2.54
C ALA A 17 4.75 7.28 2.14
N TYR A 18 5.27 8.05 3.10
CA TYR A 18 6.35 9.01 2.89
C TYR A 18 7.61 8.33 2.35
N ALA A 19 8.09 7.31 3.07
CA ALA A 19 9.32 6.59 2.71
C ALA A 19 9.18 5.78 1.41
N GLU A 20 8.07 5.08 1.24
CA GLU A 20 7.77 4.36 -0.01
C GLU A 20 7.61 5.33 -1.18
N GLY A 21 6.93 6.47 -0.98
CA GLY A 21 6.74 7.50 -1.99
C GLY A 21 8.07 8.07 -2.50
N ARG A 22 9.01 8.34 -1.59
CA ARG A 22 10.40 8.70 -1.93
C ARG A 22 11.09 7.61 -2.76
N SER A 23 10.88 6.34 -2.41
CA SER A 23 11.50 5.22 -3.13
C SER A 23 10.97 5.03 -4.55
N THR A 24 9.81 5.60 -4.90
CA THR A 24 9.24 5.50 -6.26
C THR A 24 9.98 6.33 -7.30
N GLY A 25 10.76 7.34 -6.89
CA GLY A 25 11.34 8.35 -7.77
C GLY A 25 10.42 9.56 -8.06
N PHE A 26 9.19 9.56 -7.54
CA PHE A 26 8.19 10.61 -7.78
C PHE A 26 7.65 11.24 -6.49
N PRO A 27 8.50 11.80 -5.62
CA PRO A 27 8.10 12.26 -4.30
C PRO A 27 7.22 13.53 -4.31
N ASP A 28 7.09 14.21 -5.46
CA ASP A 28 6.31 15.43 -5.56
C ASP A 28 4.90 15.18 -6.13
N ASP A 29 4.54 13.91 -6.40
CA ASP A 29 3.20 13.54 -6.85
C ASP A 29 2.33 13.06 -5.68
N ALA A 30 1.32 13.85 -5.32
CA ALA A 30 0.36 13.50 -4.27
C ALA A 30 -0.32 12.13 -4.49
N ARG A 31 -0.54 11.75 -5.76
CA ARG A 31 -1.20 10.50 -6.13
C ARG A 31 -0.38 9.28 -5.74
N VAL A 32 0.95 9.39 -5.73
CA VAL A 32 1.86 8.31 -5.28
C VAL A 32 1.58 7.95 -3.84
N TYR A 33 1.50 8.95 -2.96
CA TYR A 33 1.19 8.74 -1.54
C TYR A 33 -0.21 8.13 -1.34
N GLN A 34 -1.20 8.62 -2.08
CA GLN A 34 -2.56 8.07 -2.04
C GLN A 34 -2.60 6.61 -2.48
N GLY A 35 -1.95 6.28 -3.60
CA GLY A 35 -1.88 4.92 -4.12
C GLY A 35 -1.25 3.93 -3.13
N ILE A 36 -0.15 4.33 -2.49
CA ILE A 36 0.52 3.51 -1.47
C ILE A 36 -0.38 3.34 -0.24
N ALA A 37 -0.94 4.43 0.28
CA ALA A 37 -1.80 4.39 1.47
C ALA A 37 -3.04 3.50 1.25
N TRP A 38 -3.69 3.60 0.09
CA TRP A 38 -4.80 2.72 -0.27
C TRP A 38 -4.36 1.26 -0.42
N GLY A 39 -3.23 1.00 -1.09
CA GLY A 39 -2.70 -0.36 -1.25
C GLY A 39 -2.41 -1.04 0.10
N VAL A 40 -1.85 -0.30 1.07
CA VAL A 40 -1.64 -0.77 2.44
C VAL A 40 -2.98 -1.07 3.12
N MET A 41 -3.92 -0.13 3.08
CA MET A 41 -5.21 -0.29 3.74
C MET A 41 -6.10 -1.37 3.12
N ASN A 42 -5.93 -1.66 1.83
CA ASN A 42 -6.60 -2.81 1.18
C ASN A 42 -6.16 -4.13 1.81
N ARG A 43 -4.86 -4.30 2.09
CA ARG A 43 -4.33 -5.47 2.78
C ARG A 43 -4.90 -5.59 4.20
N VAL A 44 -4.93 -4.47 4.95
CA VAL A 44 -5.52 -4.42 6.30
C VAL A 44 -6.97 -4.88 6.27
N ARG A 45 -7.78 -4.27 5.39
CA ARG A 45 -9.21 -4.54 5.23
C ARG A 45 -9.51 -5.95 4.76
N LEU A 46 -8.68 -6.56 3.94
CA LEU A 46 -8.84 -7.97 3.59
C LEU A 46 -8.47 -8.89 4.77
N GLY A 47 -7.47 -8.52 5.58
CA GLY A 47 -7.08 -9.27 6.79
C GLY A 47 -8.15 -9.29 7.89
N GLU A 48 -9.08 -8.34 7.88
CA GLU A 48 -10.26 -8.34 8.77
C GLU A 48 -11.17 -9.53 8.51
N ILE A 49 -11.33 -9.93 7.24
CA ILE A 49 -12.30 -10.94 6.80
C ILE A 49 -11.68 -12.27 6.35
N SER A 50 -10.36 -12.32 6.18
CA SER A 50 -9.67 -13.53 5.70
C SER A 50 -8.45 -13.85 6.55
N ALA A 51 -8.47 -15.00 7.21
CA ALA A 51 -7.32 -15.51 7.96
C ALA A 51 -6.10 -15.75 7.05
N ALA A 52 -6.33 -16.14 5.80
CA ALA A 52 -5.27 -16.28 4.80
C ALA A 52 -4.64 -14.92 4.48
N ALA A 53 -5.45 -13.89 4.21
CA ALA A 53 -4.95 -12.53 3.97
C ALA A 53 -4.20 -11.98 5.19
N ARG A 54 -4.72 -12.22 6.41
CA ARG A 54 -4.05 -11.82 7.66
C ARG A 54 -2.68 -12.48 7.84
N ARG A 55 -2.55 -13.77 7.49
CA ARG A 55 -1.25 -14.48 7.54
C ARG A 55 -0.29 -13.96 6.47
N GLN A 56 -0.79 -13.72 5.26
CA GLN A 56 0.02 -13.31 4.13
C GLN A 56 0.51 -11.87 4.28
N TYR A 57 -0.39 -10.96 4.62
CA TYR A 57 -0.13 -9.53 4.62
C TYR A 57 0.07 -8.93 6.00
N GLY A 58 -0.22 -9.64 7.09
CA GLY A 58 -0.16 -9.11 8.45
C GLY A 58 -1.52 -8.71 9.02
N ASN A 59 -1.56 -8.49 10.34
CA ASN A 59 -2.79 -8.16 11.08
C ASN A 59 -2.82 -6.68 11.52
N GLY A 60 -3.83 -5.93 11.08
CA GLY A 60 -3.94 -4.50 11.35
C GLY A 60 -2.87 -3.67 10.63
N VAL A 61 -2.88 -2.35 10.84
CA VAL A 61 -1.94 -1.43 10.15
C VAL A 61 -0.49 -1.78 10.48
N ALA A 62 -0.15 -1.92 11.76
CA ALA A 62 1.20 -2.27 12.18
C ALA A 62 1.64 -3.64 11.65
N GLY A 63 0.76 -4.64 11.69
CA GLY A 63 1.07 -5.96 11.15
C GLY A 63 1.35 -5.91 9.65
N VAL A 64 0.61 -5.10 8.89
CA VAL A 64 0.85 -4.93 7.45
C VAL A 64 2.17 -4.21 7.16
N VAL A 65 2.43 -3.10 7.84
CA VAL A 65 3.63 -2.28 7.66
C VAL A 65 4.91 -3.09 7.97
N PHE A 66 4.89 -3.89 9.04
CA PHE A 66 6.06 -4.64 9.50
C PHE A 66 6.10 -6.10 9.04
N GLN A 67 5.12 -6.54 8.24
CA GLN A 67 5.15 -7.88 7.65
C GLN A 67 6.43 -8.04 6.82
N PRO A 68 7.19 -9.14 7.02
CA PRO A 68 8.43 -9.37 6.28
C PRO A 68 8.24 -9.27 4.76
N HIS A 69 9.21 -8.63 4.10
CA HIS A 69 9.33 -8.50 2.65
C HIS A 69 8.29 -7.63 1.93
N GLN A 70 7.33 -6.99 2.63
CA GLN A 70 6.33 -6.15 1.97
C GLN A 70 6.81 -4.73 1.63
N PHE A 71 7.57 -4.11 2.53
CA PHE A 71 7.95 -2.69 2.48
C PHE A 71 9.43 -2.48 2.75
N ASN A 72 10.27 -3.35 2.19
CA ASN A 72 11.71 -3.33 2.42
C ASN A 72 12.36 -1.95 2.14
N PRO A 73 11.94 -1.17 1.12
CA PRO A 73 12.41 0.21 0.97
C PRO A 73 12.20 1.04 2.24
N ALA A 74 11.00 1.07 2.80
CA ALA A 74 10.73 1.90 3.97
C ALA A 74 11.21 1.33 5.31
N VAL A 75 11.18 0.00 5.53
CA VAL A 75 11.37 -0.57 6.88
C VAL A 75 12.68 -1.32 7.08
N SER A 76 13.41 -1.66 6.01
CA SER A 76 14.70 -2.35 6.15
C SER A 76 15.78 -1.40 6.64
N LEU A 77 16.48 -1.77 7.72
CA LEU A 77 17.60 -1.00 8.28
C LEU A 77 18.72 -0.71 7.26
N ARG A 78 18.84 -1.55 6.22
CA ARG A 78 19.85 -1.39 5.15
C ARG A 78 19.38 -0.47 4.02
N SER A 79 18.11 -0.10 4.00
CA SER A 79 17.56 0.75 2.95
C SER A 79 17.89 2.22 3.24
N PRO A 80 18.29 3.00 2.21
CA PRO A 80 18.50 4.44 2.37
C PRO A 80 17.21 5.18 2.77
N PHE A 81 16.02 4.65 2.43
CA PHE A 81 14.72 5.25 2.75
C PHE A 81 14.22 4.92 4.16
N SER A 82 14.91 4.05 4.91
CA SER A 82 14.49 3.72 6.29
C SER A 82 14.61 4.90 7.25
N LYS A 83 15.53 5.83 6.98
CA LYS A 83 15.65 7.09 7.73
C LYS A 83 14.43 7.98 7.52
N ASP A 84 13.88 7.99 6.31
CA ASP A 84 12.67 8.75 5.95
C ASP A 84 11.43 8.20 6.68
N PHE A 85 11.37 6.89 6.93
CA PHE A 85 10.31 6.28 7.74
C PHE A 85 10.38 6.72 9.21
N LEU A 86 11.59 6.76 9.78
CA LEU A 86 11.83 7.16 11.17
C LEU A 86 11.72 8.67 11.39
N CYS A 87 12.08 9.48 10.41
CA CYS A 87 12.04 10.93 10.51
C CYS A 87 11.83 11.54 9.11
N PRO A 88 10.57 11.83 8.72
CA PRO A 88 10.28 12.55 7.50
C PRO A 88 10.96 13.93 7.50
N GLN A 89 11.82 14.19 6.51
CA GLN A 89 12.68 15.38 6.49
C GLN A 89 12.05 16.58 5.77
N ASP A 90 11.07 16.33 4.90
CA ASP A 90 10.43 17.35 4.06
C ASP A 90 8.99 17.57 4.52
N ALA A 91 8.71 18.76 5.06
CA ALA A 91 7.41 19.10 5.63
C ALA A 91 6.28 19.11 4.59
N THR A 92 6.57 19.49 3.34
CA THR A 92 5.57 19.55 2.27
C THR A 92 5.16 18.14 1.87
N ARG A 93 6.16 17.28 1.61
CA ARG A 93 5.91 15.87 1.26
C ARG A 93 5.32 15.08 2.44
N TRP A 94 5.70 15.43 3.67
CA TRP A 94 5.10 14.85 4.87
C TRP A 94 3.60 15.12 4.92
N ARG A 95 3.17 16.36 4.64
CA ARG A 95 1.75 16.72 4.58
C ARG A 95 0.99 15.88 3.55
N LEU A 96 1.55 15.68 2.35
CA LEU A 96 0.95 14.81 1.33
C LEU A 96 0.75 13.37 1.83
N ALA A 97 1.74 12.84 2.56
CA ALA A 97 1.67 11.49 3.12
C ALA A 97 0.63 11.37 4.25
N VAL A 98 0.51 12.40 5.11
CA VAL A 98 -0.51 12.47 6.17
C VAL A 98 -1.91 12.54 5.55
N ASP A 99 -2.13 13.41 4.57
CA ASP A 99 -3.43 13.55 3.90
C ASP A 99 -3.86 12.25 3.21
N ALA A 100 -2.91 11.57 2.55
CA ALA A 100 -3.13 10.27 1.94
C ALA A 100 -3.46 9.19 2.99
N ALA A 101 -2.74 9.14 4.10
CA ALA A 101 -2.96 8.18 5.18
C ALA A 101 -4.33 8.38 5.83
N GLY A 102 -4.69 9.62 6.20
CA GLY A 102 -5.98 9.96 6.78
C GLY A 102 -7.14 9.58 5.84
N THR A 103 -6.99 9.85 4.54
CA THR A 103 -7.98 9.46 3.52
C THR A 103 -8.15 7.94 3.43
N ALA A 104 -7.06 7.21 3.27
CA ALA A 104 -7.09 5.75 3.17
C ALA A 104 -7.61 5.09 4.46
N LEU A 105 -7.35 5.67 5.64
CA LEU A 105 -7.83 5.17 6.92
C LEU A 105 -9.34 5.35 7.09
N ARG A 106 -9.90 6.51 6.71
CA ARG A 106 -11.37 6.71 6.68
C ARG A 106 -12.07 5.66 5.81
N GLY A 107 -11.43 5.23 4.73
CA GLY A 107 -11.90 4.10 3.92
C GLY A 107 -13.05 4.42 2.97
N GLN A 108 -13.37 5.69 2.81
CA GLN A 108 -14.40 6.18 1.90
C GLN A 108 -13.81 6.34 0.49
N ASP A 109 -14.61 6.06 -0.53
CA ASP A 109 -14.30 6.33 -1.95
C ASP A 109 -12.97 5.74 -2.43
N ASN A 110 -12.67 4.50 -2.04
CA ASN A 110 -11.46 3.81 -2.47
C ASN A 110 -11.44 3.64 -4.01
N PRO A 111 -10.50 4.31 -4.73
CA PRO A 111 -10.50 4.34 -6.19
C PRO A 111 -10.09 2.98 -6.82
N LEU A 112 -9.61 2.04 -6.02
CA LEU A 112 -9.21 0.71 -6.45
C LEU A 112 -10.37 -0.32 -6.39
N ILE A 113 -11.56 0.10 -5.95
CA ILE A 113 -12.80 -0.70 -6.02
C ILE A 113 -13.40 -0.52 -7.42
N GLN A 114 -13.31 -1.55 -8.26
CA GLN A 114 -13.74 -1.44 -9.66
C GLN A 114 -14.59 -2.63 -10.13
N THR A 115 -14.36 -3.82 -9.59
CA THR A 115 -15.07 -5.03 -10.00
C THR A 115 -16.41 -5.17 -9.27
N PRO A 116 -17.38 -5.92 -9.82
CA PRO A 116 -18.66 -6.17 -9.15
C PRO A 116 -18.51 -6.80 -7.76
N TRP A 117 -17.50 -7.66 -7.56
CA TRP A 117 -17.23 -8.23 -6.23
C TRP A 117 -16.75 -7.14 -5.26
N GLU A 118 -15.79 -6.32 -5.67
CA GLU A 118 -15.24 -5.26 -4.81
C GLU A 118 -16.31 -4.23 -4.42
N GLN A 119 -17.18 -3.86 -5.38
CA GLN A 119 -18.30 -2.94 -5.16
C GLN A 119 -19.30 -3.51 -4.15
N ARG A 120 -19.73 -4.77 -4.32
CA ARG A 120 -20.67 -5.41 -3.40
C ARG A 120 -20.13 -5.57 -1.98
N ASN A 121 -18.80 -5.72 -1.83
CA ASN A 121 -18.17 -5.95 -0.54
C ASN A 121 -17.56 -4.69 0.08
N GLY A 122 -17.53 -3.56 -0.64
CA GLY A 122 -16.87 -2.33 -0.19
C GLY A 122 -15.36 -2.51 0.05
N ARG A 123 -14.70 -3.45 -0.64
CA ARG A 123 -13.30 -3.84 -0.40
C ARG A 123 -12.57 -4.06 -1.71
N SER A 124 -11.39 -3.47 -1.86
CA SER A 124 -10.56 -3.68 -3.03
C SER A 124 -9.73 -4.97 -2.90
N LEU A 125 -9.56 -5.67 -4.03
CA LEU A 125 -8.66 -6.80 -4.19
C LEU A 125 -7.28 -6.37 -4.71
N VAL A 126 -7.04 -5.07 -4.88
CA VAL A 126 -5.72 -4.52 -5.25
C VAL A 126 -4.82 -4.50 -4.03
N VAL A 127 -3.87 -5.42 -4.00
CA VAL A 127 -3.03 -5.72 -2.83
C VAL A 127 -1.55 -5.71 -3.14
N ASN A 128 -1.15 -5.71 -4.41
CA ASN A 128 0.25 -5.65 -4.79
C ASN A 128 0.49 -4.38 -5.60
N PHE A 129 1.64 -3.77 -5.40
CA PHE A 129 2.09 -2.62 -6.18
C PHE A 129 3.59 -2.70 -6.40
N TYR A 130 4.04 -2.13 -7.51
CA TYR A 130 5.41 -2.14 -7.96
C TYR A 130 5.78 -0.77 -8.50
N TYR A 131 7.03 -0.34 -8.26
CA TYR A 131 7.52 0.98 -8.66
C TYR A 131 8.54 0.83 -9.78
N PRO A 132 8.15 0.99 -11.06
CA PRO A 132 9.03 0.68 -12.19
C PRO A 132 10.30 1.54 -12.24
N GLN A 133 10.23 2.76 -11.73
CA GLN A 133 11.32 3.74 -11.78
C GLN A 133 12.08 3.86 -10.45
N SER A 134 11.77 3.01 -9.47
CA SER A 134 12.56 2.96 -8.24
C SER A 134 14.00 2.56 -8.55
N SER A 135 14.97 3.13 -7.86
CA SER A 135 16.37 2.68 -7.93
C SER A 135 16.56 1.24 -7.43
N GLN A 136 15.56 0.68 -6.73
CA GLN A 136 15.54 -0.71 -6.26
C GLN A 136 14.79 -1.65 -7.21
N ALA A 137 14.21 -1.13 -8.31
CA ALA A 137 13.53 -1.92 -9.32
C ALA A 137 14.54 -2.78 -10.10
N ARG A 138 14.12 -3.99 -10.49
CA ARG A 138 14.94 -4.89 -11.33
C ARG A 138 14.59 -4.81 -12.82
N GLY A 139 13.72 -3.87 -13.18
CA GLY A 139 13.16 -3.72 -14.52
C GLY A 139 11.78 -3.06 -14.48
N PRO A 140 11.13 -2.87 -15.63
CA PRO A 140 9.88 -2.13 -15.72
C PRO A 140 8.66 -2.91 -15.20
N LEU A 141 8.76 -4.24 -15.10
CA LEU A 141 7.67 -5.11 -14.68
C LEU A 141 7.98 -5.74 -13.32
N ALA A 142 6.91 -5.98 -12.55
CA ALA A 142 7.05 -6.68 -11.28
C ALA A 142 7.53 -8.13 -11.53
N PRO A 143 8.33 -8.73 -10.62
CA PRO A 143 8.76 -10.12 -10.76
C PRO A 143 7.60 -11.13 -10.86
N TRP A 144 6.41 -10.76 -10.38
CA TRP A 144 5.20 -11.56 -10.40
C TRP A 144 4.19 -11.17 -11.48
N GLU A 145 4.55 -10.34 -12.48
CA GLU A 145 3.65 -9.89 -13.56
C GLU A 145 2.94 -11.05 -14.27
N GLY A 146 3.66 -12.17 -14.51
CA GLY A 146 3.13 -13.36 -15.17
C GLY A 146 2.38 -14.35 -14.25
N SER A 147 2.22 -14.03 -12.97
CA SER A 147 1.53 -14.91 -12.02
C SER A 147 0.05 -15.04 -12.35
N ARG A 148 -0.50 -16.25 -12.21
CA ARG A 148 -1.96 -16.48 -12.31
C ARG A 148 -2.73 -15.91 -11.13
N ALA A 149 -2.06 -15.62 -10.01
CA ALA A 149 -2.69 -15.13 -8.78
C ALA A 149 -2.97 -13.62 -8.81
N LEU A 150 -2.28 -12.88 -9.67
CA LEU A 150 -2.34 -11.41 -9.72
C LEU A 150 -2.62 -10.95 -11.15
N ARG A 151 -3.38 -9.86 -11.28
CA ARG A 151 -3.68 -9.20 -12.54
C ARG A 151 -3.31 -7.74 -12.43
N PHE A 152 -2.46 -7.26 -13.34
CA PHE A 152 -2.22 -5.83 -13.49
C PHE A 152 -3.53 -5.14 -13.89
N ILE A 153 -3.85 -4.01 -13.25
CA ILE A 153 -5.14 -3.34 -13.47
C ILE A 153 -5.14 -2.35 -14.65
N GLY A 154 -3.99 -2.18 -15.33
CA GLY A 154 -3.83 -1.14 -16.34
C GLY A 154 -3.47 0.21 -15.74
N ASP A 155 -3.49 1.23 -16.59
CA ASP A 155 -3.41 2.62 -16.14
C ASP A 155 -4.71 3.06 -15.48
N PRO A 156 -4.67 3.63 -14.26
CA PRO A 156 -5.84 4.22 -13.64
C PRO A 156 -6.39 5.40 -14.47
N SER A 157 -7.69 5.67 -14.36
CA SER A 157 -8.26 6.87 -14.99
C SER A 157 -7.64 8.14 -14.41
N ALA A 158 -7.52 9.20 -15.21
CA ALA A 158 -6.98 10.48 -14.76
C ALA A 158 -7.79 11.10 -13.59
N SER A 159 -9.08 10.78 -13.51
CA SER A 159 -9.99 11.24 -12.46
C SER A 159 -9.92 10.43 -11.15
N SER A 160 -9.19 9.31 -11.13
CA SER A 160 -9.19 8.37 -9.98
C SER A 160 -8.36 8.84 -8.78
N GLY A 161 -7.54 9.90 -8.93
CA GLY A 161 -6.57 10.29 -7.90
C GLY A 161 -5.40 9.31 -7.73
N LEU A 162 -5.32 8.26 -8.55
CA LEU A 162 -4.21 7.31 -8.56
C LEU A 162 -3.11 7.74 -9.54
N PRO A 163 -1.85 7.36 -9.30
CA PRO A 163 -0.75 7.69 -10.19
C PRO A 163 -0.79 6.77 -11.42
N PRO A 164 -0.26 7.20 -12.57
CA PRO A 164 -0.13 6.35 -13.75
C PRO A 164 0.79 5.14 -13.48
N ALA A 165 0.63 4.08 -14.26
CA ALA A 165 1.34 2.82 -14.09
C ALA A 165 2.87 2.93 -14.29
N GLU A 166 3.33 3.98 -14.98
CA GLU A 166 4.75 4.34 -15.06
C GLU A 166 5.37 4.65 -13.68
N ARG A 167 4.55 5.11 -12.71
CA ARG A 167 5.00 5.45 -11.34
C ARG A 167 4.70 4.32 -10.37
N ILE A 168 3.45 3.83 -10.38
CA ILE A 168 3.03 2.69 -9.58
C ILE A 168 2.15 1.76 -10.41
N ARG A 169 2.61 0.53 -10.62
CA ARG A 169 1.80 -0.55 -11.18
C ARG A 169 1.00 -1.20 -10.07
N PHE A 170 -0.32 -1.26 -10.21
CA PHE A 170 -1.20 -1.89 -9.23
C PHE A 170 -1.70 -3.26 -9.71
N TYR A 171 -1.77 -4.22 -8.79
CA TYR A 171 -2.14 -5.60 -9.08
C TYR A 171 -3.25 -6.08 -8.16
N ARG A 172 -4.28 -6.61 -8.80
CA ARG A 172 -5.47 -7.19 -8.18
C ARG A 172 -5.33 -8.70 -8.02
N LEU A 173 -5.82 -9.26 -6.93
CA LEU A 173 -6.00 -10.72 -6.83
C LEU A 173 -6.92 -11.21 -7.95
N ALA A 174 -6.51 -12.28 -8.63
CA ALA A 174 -7.30 -12.87 -9.71
C ALA A 174 -8.61 -13.51 -9.20
N GLN A 175 -8.64 -13.89 -7.93
CA GLN A 175 -9.80 -14.43 -7.23
C GLN A 175 -9.90 -13.78 -5.85
N PRO A 176 -11.11 -13.53 -5.33
CA PRO A 176 -11.28 -13.15 -3.93
C PRO A 176 -10.62 -14.19 -3.00
N PRO A 177 -10.10 -13.78 -1.84
CA PRO A 177 -9.62 -14.74 -0.86
C PRO A 177 -10.77 -15.68 -0.50
N GLY A 178 -10.54 -16.99 -0.62
CA GLY A 178 -11.57 -18.00 -0.35
C GLY A 178 -12.13 -17.82 1.07
N ASN A 179 -13.45 -17.94 1.21
CA ASN A 179 -14.13 -17.93 2.49
C ASN A 179 -13.50 -19.03 3.36
N SER A 180 -12.60 -18.65 4.27
CA SER A 180 -12.43 -19.44 5.48
C SER A 180 -13.69 -19.09 6.28
N SER A 181 -14.70 -19.94 6.22
CA SER A 181 -15.73 -19.94 7.26
C SER A 181 -15.00 -19.83 8.61
N ALA A 182 -15.31 -18.79 9.36
CA ALA A 182 -14.90 -18.72 10.76
C ALA A 182 -15.39 -20.00 11.45
N PRO A 183 -14.61 -20.58 12.38
CA PRO A 183 -15.12 -21.66 13.22
C PRO A 183 -16.38 -21.23 13.99
#